data_AF-A0AAV1Y8T1-F1
#
_entry.id   AF-A0AAV1Y8T1-F1
#
_cell.length_a   1.000
_cell.length_b   1.000
_cell.length_c   1.000
_cell.angle_alpha   90.00
_cell.angle_beta   90.00
_cell.angle_gamma   90.00
#
_symmetry.space_group_name_H-M   'P 1'
#
loop_
_entity.id
_entity.type
_entity.pdbx_description
1 polymer ?
#
loop_
_entity_poly.entity_id
_entity_poly.type
_entity_poly.pdbx_seq_one_letter_code
_entity_poly.pdbx_strand_id
1 'polypeptide(L)'
;MVDYTQPIEELPLMLVQLTRFYDIDQGVAIGVSISHPLTDGFGAIRFINSWARMARGETLETSELFPPLPLVLGSSDNLAEQGKKISAVTLKLTSEQVEKLKKQANDQSHKEGLRSYSRYEAITAYIWIYASKARELDHLQ
;
A
#
# COMPACT_ATOMS: atom_id res chain seq x y z
N MET A 1 -18.32 14.19 -5.23
CA MET A 1 -18.13 13.32 -4.03
C MET A 1 -18.96 12.08 -4.27
N VAL A 2 -18.40 10.89 -4.05
CA VAL A 2 -19.14 9.63 -4.25
C VAL A 2 -20.06 9.42 -3.06
N ASP A 3 -21.32 9.08 -3.34
CA ASP A 3 -22.31 8.74 -2.34
C ASP A 3 -22.24 7.24 -2.02
N TYR A 4 -21.63 6.91 -0.87
CA TYR A 4 -21.45 5.53 -0.41
C TYR A 4 -22.71 4.95 0.28
N THR A 5 -23.82 5.69 0.27
CA THR A 5 -25.11 5.19 0.79
C THR A 5 -25.91 4.40 -0.25
N GLN A 6 -25.47 4.43 -1.52
CA GLN A 6 -26.09 3.70 -2.62
C GLN A 6 -25.72 2.20 -2.60
N PRO A 7 -26.54 1.33 -3.22
CA PRO A 7 -26.21 -0.08 -3.43
C PRO A 7 -24.85 -0.25 -4.11
N ILE A 8 -24.13 -1.33 -3.76
CA ILE A 8 -22.74 -1.55 -4.19
C ILE A 8 -22.60 -1.65 -5.72
N GLU A 9 -23.67 -2.03 -6.40
CA GLU A 9 -23.78 -2.13 -7.86
C GLU A 9 -23.78 -0.76 -8.55
N GLU A 10 -24.19 0.29 -7.83
CA GLU A 10 -24.27 1.67 -8.34
C GLU A 10 -22.99 2.47 -8.04
N LEU A 11 -22.08 1.91 -7.23
CA LEU A 11 -20.83 2.56 -6.89
C LEU A 11 -19.80 2.47 -8.04
N PRO A 12 -19.10 3.57 -8.38
CA PRO A 12 -18.09 3.56 -9.42
C PRO A 12 -16.94 2.63 -9.03
N LEU A 13 -16.66 1.67 -9.92
CA LEU A 13 -15.61 0.67 -9.74
C LEU A 13 -14.18 1.24 -9.82
N MET A 14 -14.02 2.37 -10.53
CA MET A 14 -12.78 3.11 -10.66
C MET A 14 -13.05 4.61 -10.77
N LEU A 15 -12.21 5.40 -10.11
CA LEU A 15 -12.19 6.86 -10.21
C LEU A 15 -10.77 7.33 -10.48
N VAL A 16 -10.65 8.30 -11.38
CA VAL A 16 -9.37 8.95 -11.69
C VAL A 16 -9.53 10.45 -11.47
N GLN A 17 -8.66 11.02 -10.64
CA GLN A 17 -8.58 12.46 -10.39
C GLN A 17 -7.26 13.00 -10.93
N LEU A 18 -7.34 14.03 -11.75
CA LEU A 18 -6.19 14.78 -12.24
C LEU A 18 -6.11 16.12 -11.50
N THR A 19 -5.06 16.33 -10.72
CA THR A 19 -4.82 17.59 -10.00
C THR A 19 -3.58 18.26 -10.57
N ARG A 20 -3.74 19.47 -11.12
CA ARG A 20 -2.63 20.27 -11.63
C ARG A 20 -2.20 21.31 -10.58
N PHE A 21 -0.92 21.35 -10.30
CA PHE A 21 -0.32 22.35 -9.42
C PHE A 21 0.26 23.46 -10.29
N TYR A 22 -0.21 24.68 -10.10
CA TYR A 22 0.17 25.82 -10.94
C TYR A 22 1.32 26.65 -10.38
N ASP A 23 1.77 26.36 -9.16
CA ASP A 23 2.81 27.11 -8.47
C ASP A 23 4.21 26.52 -8.69
N ILE A 24 5.24 27.39 -8.59
CA ILE A 24 6.71 27.26 -8.72
C ILE A 24 7.28 26.26 -9.76
N ASP A 25 6.74 25.06 -9.95
CA ASP A 25 7.27 23.99 -10.83
C ASP A 25 6.22 23.21 -11.64
N GLN A 26 4.99 23.72 -11.84
CA GLN A 26 3.97 23.13 -12.75
C GLN A 26 3.85 21.59 -12.70
N GLY A 27 3.51 21.04 -11.53
CA GLY A 27 3.35 19.60 -11.35
C GLY A 27 1.95 19.08 -11.71
N VAL A 28 1.83 17.76 -11.88
CA VAL A 28 0.55 17.06 -11.99
C VAL A 28 0.56 15.87 -11.03
N ALA A 29 -0.51 15.70 -10.26
CA ALA A 29 -0.80 14.47 -9.53
C ALA A 29 -2.00 13.75 -10.15
N ILE A 30 -1.88 12.43 -10.24
CA ILE A 30 -2.96 11.53 -10.65
C ILE A 30 -3.35 10.69 -9.43
N GLY A 31 -4.56 10.91 -8.91
CA GLY A 31 -5.15 10.05 -7.89
C GLY A 31 -6.01 8.97 -8.54
N VAL A 32 -5.77 7.71 -8.19
CA VAL A 32 -6.55 6.56 -8.69
C VAL A 32 -7.17 5.85 -7.50
N SER A 33 -8.49 5.64 -7.55
CA SER A 33 -9.23 4.83 -6.58
C SER A 33 -9.89 3.68 -7.33
N ILE A 34 -9.62 2.45 -6.89
CA ILE A 34 -10.17 1.23 -7.49
C ILE A 34 -10.83 0.42 -6.39
N SER A 35 -11.99 -0.14 -6.68
CA SER A 35 -12.69 -1.05 -5.78
C SER A 35 -11.82 -2.29 -5.50
N HIS A 36 -11.43 -2.50 -4.23
CA HIS A 36 -10.58 -3.61 -3.79
C HIS A 36 -11.12 -5.02 -4.15
N PRO A 37 -12.45 -5.25 -4.28
CA PRO A 37 -12.97 -6.49 -4.86
C PRO A 37 -12.50 -6.82 -6.29
N LEU A 38 -12.12 -5.81 -7.08
CA LEU A 38 -11.67 -6.02 -8.46
C LEU A 38 -10.19 -6.36 -8.57
N THR A 39 -9.40 -6.02 -7.56
CA THR A 39 -7.95 -6.14 -7.63
C THR A 39 -7.30 -6.24 -6.26
N ASP A 40 -6.28 -7.09 -6.16
CA ASP A 40 -5.31 -7.00 -5.07
C ASP A 40 -4.25 -5.92 -5.37
N GLY A 41 -3.32 -5.70 -4.44
CA GLY A 41 -2.25 -4.72 -4.61
C GLY A 41 -1.34 -5.00 -5.82
N PHE A 42 -1.17 -6.26 -6.20
CA PHE A 42 -0.34 -6.64 -7.35
C PHE A 42 -1.06 -6.33 -8.67
N GLY A 43 -2.34 -6.71 -8.78
CA GLY A 43 -3.20 -6.38 -9.91
C GLY A 43 -3.33 -4.87 -10.14
N ALA A 44 -3.43 -4.08 -9.06
CA ALA A 44 -3.58 -2.64 -9.14
C ALA A 44 -2.31 -1.99 -9.71
N ILE A 45 -1.13 -2.41 -9.23
CA ILE A 45 0.17 -1.93 -9.73
C ILE A 45 0.36 -2.34 -11.19
N ARG A 46 0.00 -3.58 -11.56
CA ARG A 46 0.06 -4.03 -12.96
C ARG A 46 -0.84 -3.21 -13.86
N PHE A 47 -2.07 -2.93 -13.45
CA PHE A 47 -2.98 -2.06 -14.19
C PHE A 47 -2.38 -0.66 -14.41
N ILE A 48 -1.85 -0.03 -13.35
CA ILE A 48 -1.22 1.30 -13.44
C ILE A 48 0.00 1.26 -14.38
N ASN A 49 0.83 0.23 -14.29
CA ASN A 49 2.00 0.08 -15.17
C ASN A 49 1.58 -0.08 -16.64
N SER A 50 0.61 -0.94 -16.92
CA SER A 50 0.08 -1.14 -18.28
C SER A 50 -0.57 0.14 -18.82
N TRP A 51 -1.36 0.84 -18.00
CA TRP A 51 -1.92 2.14 -18.37
C TRP A 51 -0.83 3.17 -18.70
N ALA A 52 0.23 3.24 -17.90
CA ALA A 52 1.36 4.14 -18.15
C ALA A 52 2.14 3.78 -19.43
N ARG A 53 2.30 2.48 -19.72
CA ARG A 53 2.91 1.99 -20.98
C ARG A 53 2.07 2.39 -22.19
N MET A 54 0.77 2.17 -22.14
CA MET A 54 -0.17 2.60 -23.19
C MET A 54 -0.13 4.12 -23.39
N ALA A 55 -0.10 4.90 -22.31
CA ALA A 55 -0.02 6.36 -22.38
C ALA A 55 1.30 6.86 -23.02
N ARG A 56 2.38 6.07 -22.97
CA ARG A 56 3.65 6.35 -23.68
C ARG A 56 3.68 5.84 -25.12
N GLY A 57 2.62 5.18 -25.60
CA GLY A 57 2.55 4.62 -26.95
C GLY A 57 3.20 3.25 -27.11
N GLU A 58 3.47 2.54 -26.01
CA GLU A 58 3.99 1.17 -26.05
C GLU A 58 2.85 0.17 -26.30
N THR A 59 3.12 -0.89 -27.08
CA THR A 59 2.19 -2.02 -27.25
C THR A 59 2.20 -2.95 -26.04
N LEU A 60 1.02 -3.42 -25.64
CA LEU A 60 0.87 -4.41 -24.59
C LEU A 60 1.00 -5.83 -25.19
N GLU A 61 1.92 -6.63 -24.65
CA GLU A 61 2.03 -8.05 -24.98
C GLU A 61 0.85 -8.81 -24.34
N THR A 62 0.11 -9.57 -25.14
CA THR A 62 -1.12 -10.29 -24.76
C THR A 62 -0.89 -11.42 -23.76
N SER A 63 0.37 -11.75 -23.43
CA SER A 63 0.74 -12.74 -22.41
C SER A 63 0.42 -12.30 -20.97
N GLU A 64 -0.03 -11.06 -20.77
CA GLU A 64 -0.24 -10.45 -19.46
C GLU A 64 -1.68 -10.61 -18.89
N LEU A 65 -2.60 -11.22 -19.64
CA LEU A 65 -4.02 -11.41 -19.28
C LEU A 65 -4.28 -12.74 -18.54
N PHE A 66 -3.90 -12.76 -17.25
CA PHE A 66 -4.38 -13.54 -16.09
C PHE A 66 -4.69 -15.06 -16.18
N PRO A 67 -4.16 -15.89 -15.26
CA PRO A 67 -4.89 -17.05 -14.75
C PRO A 67 -5.97 -16.62 -13.72
N PRO A 68 -7.09 -17.37 -13.59
CA PRO A 68 -8.17 -17.03 -12.66
C PRO A 68 -7.77 -17.33 -11.20
N LEU A 69 -8.10 -16.45 -10.27
CA LEU A 69 -7.99 -16.68 -8.82
C LEU A 69 -9.37 -16.64 -8.15
N PRO A 70 -9.61 -17.48 -7.13
CA PRO A 70 -10.86 -17.51 -6.39
C PRO A 70 -11.03 -16.23 -5.57
N LEU A 71 -12.13 -15.51 -5.81
CA LEU A 71 -12.52 -14.35 -5.02
C LEU A 71 -12.95 -14.81 -3.62
N VAL A 72 -12.22 -14.37 -2.59
CA VAL A 72 -12.71 -14.39 -1.21
C VAL A 72 -13.13 -12.96 -0.87
N LEU A 73 -14.45 -12.72 -0.84
CA LEU A 73 -15.02 -11.43 -0.51
C LEU A 73 -14.96 -11.21 1.01
N GLY A 74 -13.94 -10.48 1.46
CA GLY A 74 -13.88 -9.98 2.83
C GLY A 74 -14.79 -8.75 2.97
N SER A 75 -15.73 -8.79 3.90
CA SER A 75 -16.51 -7.61 4.29
C SER A 75 -15.70 -6.81 5.31
N SER A 76 -15.43 -5.54 5.02
CA SER A 76 -14.81 -4.62 5.97
C SER A 76 -15.64 -3.34 6.04
N ASP A 77 -16.19 -3.07 7.21
CA ASP A 77 -17.00 -1.87 7.46
C ASP A 77 -16.07 -0.65 7.64
N ASN A 78 -15.97 0.20 6.61
CA ASN A 78 -15.14 1.41 6.62
C ASN A 78 -15.75 2.58 7.43
N LEU A 79 -16.87 2.37 8.12
CA LEU A 79 -17.61 3.41 8.84
C LEU A 79 -16.83 3.99 10.04
N ALA A 80 -15.88 3.24 10.60
CA ALA A 80 -15.08 3.66 11.76
C ALA A 80 -13.88 4.57 11.43
N GLU A 81 -13.51 4.71 10.14
CA GLU A 81 -12.31 5.44 9.71
C GLU A 81 -12.58 6.85 9.19
N GLN A 82 -13.85 7.20 8.94
CA GLN A 82 -14.22 8.55 8.56
C GLN A 82 -14.14 9.50 9.77
N GLY A 83 -13.16 10.41 9.75
CA GLY A 83 -13.10 11.52 10.70
C GLY A 83 -11.90 11.51 11.66
N LYS A 84 -11.00 10.53 11.58
CA LYS A 84 -9.73 10.60 12.32
C LYS A 84 -8.76 11.54 11.60
N LYS A 85 -8.22 12.53 12.30
CA LYS A 85 -7.15 13.39 11.79
C LYS A 85 -5.87 12.55 11.67
N ILE A 86 -5.66 11.97 10.49
CA ILE A 86 -4.46 11.18 10.18
C ILE A 86 -3.37 12.16 9.75
N SER A 87 -2.26 12.17 10.47
CA SER A 87 -1.03 12.81 10.02
C SER A 87 -0.15 11.75 9.35
N ALA A 88 0.14 11.95 8.07
CA ALA A 88 1.04 11.06 7.34
C ALA A 88 2.47 11.60 7.39
N VAL A 89 3.43 10.75 7.74
CA VAL A 89 4.86 11.07 7.68
C VAL A 89 5.59 9.99 6.89
N THR A 90 6.48 10.40 5.98
CA THR A 90 7.34 9.46 5.25
C THR A 90 8.61 9.21 6.05
N LEU A 91 8.76 8.00 6.57
CA LEU A 91 9.99 7.56 7.21
C LEU A 91 10.96 7.04 6.16
N LYS A 92 12.07 7.76 5.97
CA LYS A 92 13.14 7.32 5.06
C LYS A 92 14.09 6.40 5.80
N LEU A 93 14.22 5.16 5.33
CA LEU A 93 15.20 4.20 5.81
C LEU A 93 16.31 4.07 4.77
N THR A 94 17.55 4.25 5.20
CA THR A 94 18.74 4.05 4.35
C THR A 94 19.07 2.57 4.23
N SER A 95 19.78 2.18 3.17
CA SER A 95 20.23 0.80 2.98
C SER A 95 21.07 0.30 4.16
N GLU A 96 21.95 1.15 4.69
CA GLU A 96 22.78 0.83 5.88
C GLU A 96 21.92 0.52 7.11
N GLN A 97 20.87 1.29 7.35
CA GLN A 97 19.93 1.05 8.46
C GLN A 97 19.16 -0.26 8.25
N VAL A 98 18.72 -0.54 7.02
CA VAL A 98 18.00 -1.79 6.70
C VAL A 98 18.90 -3.01 6.89
N GLU A 99 20.15 -2.93 6.47
CA GLU A 99 21.14 -4.01 6.66
C GLU A 99 21.46 -4.22 8.14
N LYS A 100 21.62 -3.13 8.90
CA LYS A 100 21.80 -3.20 10.35
C LYS A 100 20.62 -3.90 11.04
N LEU A 101 19.39 -3.52 10.69
CA LEU A 101 18.17 -4.13 11.23
C LEU A 101 18.08 -5.62 10.88
N LYS A 102 18.35 -5.97 9.62
CA LYS A 102 18.37 -7.37 9.17
C LYS A 102 19.43 -8.18 9.93
N LYS A 103 20.62 -7.62 10.14
CA LYS A 103 21.70 -8.27 10.89
C LYS A 103 21.26 -8.50 12.34
N GLN A 104 20.76 -7.47 13.02
CA GLN A 104 20.29 -7.57 14.40
C GLN A 104 19.20 -8.63 14.59
N ALA A 105 18.23 -8.72 13.66
CA ALA A 105 17.17 -9.72 13.72
C ALA A 105 17.69 -11.16 13.57
N ASN A 106 18.74 -11.36 12.77
CA ASN A 106 19.31 -12.68 12.52
C ASN A 106 20.34 -13.09 13.57
N ASP A 107 21.11 -12.15 14.12
CA ASP A 107 22.09 -12.40 15.18
C ASP A 107 21.42 -12.92 16.48
N GLN A 108 20.18 -12.51 16.75
CA GLN A 108 19.39 -12.97 17.92
C GLN A 108 18.80 -14.39 17.76
N SER A 109 18.79 -14.93 16.54
CA SER A 109 18.11 -16.17 16.18
C SER A 109 19.07 -17.36 15.97
N HIS A 110 20.11 -17.48 16.80
CA HIS A 110 20.92 -18.70 16.86
C HIS A 110 20.16 -19.83 17.59
N LYS A 111 19.05 -20.29 17.02
CA LYS A 111 18.47 -21.61 17.29
C LYS A 111 18.69 -22.45 16.05
N GLU A 112 19.46 -23.54 16.19
CA GLU A 112 19.80 -24.44 15.09
C GLU A 112 18.52 -24.89 14.36
N GLY A 113 18.44 -24.58 13.06
CA GLY A 113 17.34 -25.00 12.17
C GLY A 113 16.38 -23.91 11.70
N LEU A 114 16.43 -22.68 12.21
CA LEU A 114 15.53 -21.60 11.77
C LEU A 114 16.10 -20.82 10.56
N ARG A 115 15.27 -20.58 9.53
CA ARG A 115 15.66 -19.77 8.36
C ARG A 115 15.98 -18.33 8.77
N SER A 116 16.89 -17.68 8.04
CA SER A 116 17.15 -16.24 8.23
C SER A 116 15.93 -15.39 7.86
N TYR A 117 15.72 -14.31 8.61
CA TYR A 117 14.69 -13.30 8.34
C TYR A 117 15.04 -12.44 7.13
N SER A 118 14.02 -12.14 6.34
CA SER A 118 14.06 -11.20 5.21
C SER A 118 14.11 -9.74 5.68
N ARG A 119 14.45 -8.83 4.75
CA ARG A 119 14.39 -7.38 5.00
C ARG A 119 12.98 -6.92 5.37
N TYR A 120 11.97 -7.47 4.68
CA TYR A 120 10.57 -7.15 4.92
C TYR A 120 10.14 -7.55 6.33
N GLU A 121 10.46 -8.78 6.76
CA GLU A 121 10.15 -9.25 8.11
C GLU A 121 10.83 -8.40 9.18
N ALA A 122 12.12 -8.08 9.01
CA ALA A 122 12.87 -7.26 9.96
C ALA A 122 12.30 -5.84 10.10
N ILE A 123 11.97 -5.18 8.97
CA ILE A 123 11.40 -3.82 8.97
C ILE A 123 9.99 -3.82 9.56
N THR A 124 9.13 -4.77 9.16
CA THR A 124 7.76 -4.85 9.66
C THR A 124 7.73 -5.13 11.16
N ALA A 125 8.58 -6.04 11.66
CA ALA A 125 8.72 -6.28 13.08
C ALA A 125 9.20 -5.03 13.84
N TYR A 126 10.18 -4.31 13.29
CA TYR A 126 10.65 -3.05 13.87
C TYR A 126 9.53 -2.00 13.95
N ILE A 127 8.80 -1.76 12.85
CA ILE A 127 7.65 -0.84 12.84
C ILE A 127 6.60 -1.26 13.88
N TRP A 128 6.26 -2.55 13.93
CA TRP A 128 5.29 -3.07 14.88
C TRP A 128 5.69 -2.79 16.33
N ILE A 129 6.94 -3.09 16.70
CA ILE A 129 7.46 -2.87 18.06
C ILE A 129 7.37 -1.39 18.44
N TYR A 130 7.82 -0.49 17.57
CA TYR A 130 7.81 0.95 17.87
C TYR A 130 6.40 1.54 17.84
N ALA A 131 5.51 1.07 16.97
CA ALA A 131 4.11 1.46 16.98
C ALA A 131 3.40 1.00 18.26
N SER A 132 3.73 -0.18 18.79
CA SER A 132 3.23 -0.64 20.09
C SER A 132 3.75 0.21 21.24
N LYS A 133 5.06 0.50 21.27
CA LYS A 133 5.65 1.39 22.28
C LYS A 133 5.07 2.81 22.25
N ALA A 134 4.83 3.36 21.05
CA ALA A 134 4.23 4.69 20.92
C ALA A 134 2.81 4.73 21.49
N ARG A 135 1.99 3.70 21.19
CA ARG A 135 0.64 3.56 21.78
C ARG A 135 0.67 3.36 23.29
N GLU A 136 1.77 2.83 23.82
CA GLU A 136 1.97 2.70 25.25
C GLU A 136 2.33 4.02 25.95
N LEU A 137 2.88 5.00 25.23
CA LEU A 137 3.22 6.30 25.81
C LEU A 137 1.99 7.20 25.94
N ASP A 138 1.01 7.06 25.04
CA ASP A 138 -0.22 7.87 25.03
C ASP A 138 -1.15 7.62 26.23
N HIS A 139 -1.02 6.48 26.93
CA HIS A 139 -1.85 6.16 28.11
C HIS A 139 -1.22 6.58 29.45
N LEU A 140 0.01 7.09 29.44
CA LEU A 140 0.74 7.57 30.61
C LEU A 140 0.84 9.11 30.68
N GLN A 141 0.14 9.82 29.79
CA GLN A 141 0.01 11.28 29.77
C GLN A 141 -1.43 11.71 30.08
#